data_AF-A0A0F9HTJ8-F1
#
_entry.id   AF-A0A0F9HTJ8-F1
#
_cell.length_a   1.000
_cell.length_b   1.000
_cell.length_c   1.000
_cell.angle_alpha   90.00
_cell.angle_beta   90.00
_cell.angle_gamma   90.00
#
_symmetry.space_group_name_H-M   'P 1'
#
loop_
_entity.id
_entity.type
_entity.pdbx_description
1 polymer ?
#
loop_
_entity_poly.entity_id
_entity_poly.type
_entity_poly.pdbx_seq_one_letter_code
_entity_poly.pdbx_strand_id
1 'polypeptide(L)'
;MKKILILIMIVLFIVVTFQLVIAEESKLHGDASLAYVPELEGFDISISLNYDLLKNWNVYGTTSVLFDFNVPKLQGSPYRAAYTVGTRVKFLKYFYAELEHICTHPVYSYYKQFYDRFEGGNRTDFRVGIIWLK
;
A
#
# COMPACT_ATOMS: atom_id res chain seq x y z
N MET A 1 29.74 39.28 -2.04
CA MET A 1 29.07 39.20 -0.72
C MET A 1 27.59 38.83 -0.81
N LYS A 2 26.73 39.60 -1.50
CA LYS A 2 25.28 39.30 -1.60
C LYS A 2 24.93 37.88 -2.10
N LYS A 3 25.64 37.38 -3.12
CA LYS A 3 25.43 36.03 -3.68
C LYS A 3 25.77 34.88 -2.70
N ILE A 4 26.77 35.08 -1.84
CA ILE A 4 27.18 34.09 -0.83
C ILE A 4 26.13 34.02 0.29
N LEU A 5 25.58 35.18 0.68
CA LEU A 5 24.54 35.27 1.70
C LEU A 5 23.25 34.55 1.27
N ILE A 6 22.87 34.69 0.00
CA ILE A 6 21.72 33.99 -0.58
C ILE A 6 21.95 32.47 -0.61
N LEU A 7 23.16 32.03 -0.96
CA LEU A 7 23.51 30.61 -0.99
C LEU A 7 23.42 29.99 0.41
N ILE A 8 23.94 30.68 1.43
CA ILE A 8 23.88 30.26 2.83
C ILE A 8 22.42 30.19 3.31
N MET A 9 21.58 31.16 2.93
CA MET A 9 20.15 31.13 3.25
C MET A 9 19.43 29.94 2.61
N ILE A 10 19.72 29.61 1.34
CA ILE A 10 19.09 28.47 0.66
C ILE A 10 19.52 27.15 1.31
N VAL A 11 20.81 26.99 1.62
CA VAL A 11 21.32 25.81 2.31
C VAL A 11 20.72 25.67 3.70
N LEU A 12 20.64 26.77 4.48
CA LEU A 12 19.99 26.77 5.79
C LEU A 12 18.50 26.45 5.68
N PHE A 13 17.80 26.98 4.67
CA PHE A 13 16.39 26.69 4.47
C PHE A 13 16.15 25.22 4.11
N ILE A 14 16.99 24.63 3.25
CA ILE A 14 16.93 23.20 2.91
C ILE A 14 17.25 22.34 4.13
N VAL A 15 18.29 22.68 4.90
CA VAL A 15 18.65 21.92 6.11
C VAL A 15 17.56 22.02 7.18
N VAL A 16 17.01 23.20 7.43
CA VAL A 16 15.93 23.41 8.42
C VAL A 16 14.65 22.70 7.99
N THR A 17 14.28 22.75 6.71
CA THR A 17 13.11 22.01 6.20
C THR A 17 13.31 20.49 6.25
N PHE A 18 14.53 19.99 5.99
CA PHE A 18 14.83 18.57 6.17
C PHE A 18 14.78 18.13 7.65
N GLN A 19 15.31 18.94 8.57
CA GLN A 19 15.28 18.62 10.01
C GLN A 19 13.85 18.64 10.59
N LEU A 20 12.97 19.53 10.11
CA LEU A 20 11.54 19.56 10.46
C LEU A 20 10.77 18.32 9.99
N VAL A 21 11.31 17.56 9.03
CA VAL A 21 10.68 16.34 8.50
C VAL A 21 11.15 15.08 9.25
N ILE A 22 12.23 15.14 10.05
CA ILE A 22 12.92 13.95 10.59
C ILE A 22 12.63 13.61 12.06
N ALA A 23 12.00 14.49 12.84
CA ALA A 23 11.79 14.22 14.27
C ALA A 23 10.38 13.69 14.59
N GLU A 24 10.09 12.44 14.24
CA GLU A 24 9.04 11.64 14.91
C GLU A 24 9.33 10.15 14.72
N GLU A 25 9.23 9.39 15.82
CA GLU A 25 9.61 7.97 15.92
C GLU A 25 8.98 7.15 14.80
N SER A 26 9.80 6.42 14.04
CA SER A 26 9.29 5.48 13.06
C SER A 26 8.47 4.40 13.74
N LYS A 27 7.27 4.11 13.26
CA LYS A 27 6.36 3.13 13.87
C LYS A 27 6.00 2.06 12.86
N LEU A 28 6.02 0.80 13.31
CA LEU A 28 5.52 -0.34 12.55
C LEU A 28 4.19 -0.78 13.15
N HIS A 29 3.16 -0.79 12.30
CA HIS A 29 1.83 -1.29 12.60
C HIS A 29 1.54 -2.45 11.67
N GLY A 30 0.71 -3.38 12.12
CA GLY A 30 0.26 -4.48 11.29
C GLY A 30 -1.04 -5.07 11.79
N ASP A 31 -1.75 -5.70 10.88
CA ASP A 31 -2.99 -6.40 11.15
C ASP A 31 -3.08 -7.62 10.24
N ALA A 32 -3.85 -8.60 10.69
CA ALA A 32 -4.19 -9.78 9.92
C ALA A 32 -5.70 -9.97 9.97
N SER A 33 -6.29 -10.36 8.86
CA SER A 33 -7.73 -10.57 8.75
C SER A 33 -8.04 -11.90 8.05
N LEU A 34 -9.20 -12.44 8.39
CA LEU A 34 -9.80 -13.61 7.75
C LEU A 34 -11.24 -13.22 7.41
N ALA A 35 -11.57 -13.26 6.13
CA ALA A 35 -12.91 -12.95 5.63
C ALA A 35 -13.50 -14.15 4.90
N TYR A 36 -14.76 -14.48 5.18
CA TYR A 36 -15.49 -15.49 4.41
C TYR A 36 -15.99 -14.88 3.09
N VAL A 37 -15.85 -15.62 1.99
CA VAL A 37 -16.24 -15.21 0.63
C VAL A 37 -17.34 -16.17 0.13
N PRO A 38 -18.62 -15.79 0.25
CA PRO A 38 -19.75 -16.67 -0.06
C PRO A 38 -19.73 -17.23 -1.48
N GLU A 39 -19.32 -16.44 -2.48
CA GLU A 39 -19.32 -16.85 -3.88
C GLU A 39 -18.38 -18.02 -4.19
N LEU A 40 -17.35 -18.22 -3.36
CA LEU A 40 -16.36 -19.30 -3.49
C LEU A 40 -16.53 -20.35 -2.39
N GLU A 41 -17.54 -20.17 -1.53
CA GLU A 41 -17.64 -20.78 -0.20
C GLU A 41 -16.31 -20.71 0.58
N GLY A 42 -15.47 -19.72 0.28
CA GLY A 42 -14.05 -19.68 0.57
C GLY A 42 -13.64 -18.70 1.66
N PHE A 43 -12.34 -18.53 1.84
CA PHE A 43 -11.78 -17.52 2.74
C PHE A 43 -10.72 -16.66 2.05
N ASP A 44 -10.70 -15.36 2.33
CA ASP A 44 -9.59 -14.45 2.05
C ASP A 44 -8.81 -14.20 3.34
N ILE A 45 -7.53 -14.55 3.33
CA ILE A 45 -6.61 -14.30 4.43
C ILE A 45 -5.72 -13.14 4.03
N SER A 46 -5.71 -12.05 4.77
CA SER A 46 -4.88 -10.87 4.49
C SER A 46 -3.96 -10.55 5.65
N ILE A 47 -2.77 -10.04 5.32
CA ILE A 47 -1.82 -9.45 6.25
C ILE A 47 -1.43 -8.09 5.71
N SER A 48 -1.62 -7.04 6.50
CA SER A 48 -1.17 -5.68 6.21
C SER A 48 -0.08 -5.27 7.18
N LEU A 49 0.91 -4.57 6.64
CA LEU A 49 1.98 -3.93 7.39
C LEU A 49 2.03 -2.48 6.95
N ASN A 50 2.25 -1.61 7.92
CA ASN A 50 2.35 -0.20 7.71
C ASN A 50 3.51 0.37 8.52
N TYR A 51 4.45 1.02 7.84
CA TYR A 51 5.64 1.62 8.41
C TYR A 51 5.64 3.13 8.19
N ASP A 52 5.47 3.88 9.27
CA ASP A 52 5.66 5.33 9.27
C ASP A 52 7.17 5.61 9.30
N LEU A 53 7.76 5.89 8.14
CA LEU A 53 9.17 6.29 8.02
C LEU A 53 9.40 7.62 8.73
N LEU A 54 8.49 8.57 8.53
CA LEU A 54 8.50 9.93 9.05
C LEU A 54 7.04 10.35 9.34
N LYS A 55 6.82 11.39 10.14
CA LYS A 55 5.47 11.93 10.44
C LYS A 55 4.54 12.06 9.22
N ASN A 56 5.13 12.45 8.10
CA ASN A 56 4.43 12.73 6.86
C ASN A 56 4.68 11.69 5.78
N TRP A 57 5.44 10.62 6.05
CA TRP A 57 5.77 9.62 5.05
C TRP A 57 5.57 8.21 5.61
N ASN A 58 4.72 7.49 4.90
CA ASN A 58 4.28 6.16 5.21
C ASN A 58 4.61 5.21 4.04
N VAL A 59 5.09 4.00 4.35
CA VAL A 59 5.20 2.90 3.40
C VAL A 59 4.38 1.74 3.93
N TYR A 60 3.55 1.16 3.08
CA TYR A 60 2.65 0.09 3.46
C TYR A 60 2.74 -1.07 2.48
N GLY A 61 2.44 -2.25 2.99
CA GLY A 61 2.36 -3.48 2.25
C GLY A 61 1.15 -4.28 2.69
N THR A 62 0.54 -5.00 1.78
CA THR A 62 -0.51 -5.97 2.08
C THR A 62 -0.28 -7.19 1.22
N THR A 63 -0.46 -8.37 1.77
CA THR A 63 -0.53 -9.63 1.02
C THR A 63 -1.80 -10.33 1.38
N SER A 64 -2.44 -10.99 0.43
CA SER A 64 -3.61 -11.82 0.71
C SER A 64 -3.67 -13.05 -0.16
N VAL A 65 -4.31 -14.09 0.38
CA VAL A 65 -4.53 -15.37 -0.28
C VAL A 65 -6.01 -15.72 -0.16
N LEU A 66 -6.64 -15.90 -1.31
CA LEU A 66 -8.03 -16.29 -1.42
C LEU A 66 -8.10 -17.78 -1.75
N PHE A 67 -8.93 -18.52 -1.03
CA PHE A 67 -9.20 -19.94 -1.21
C PHE A 67 -10.58 -20.13 -1.84
N ASP A 68 -10.69 -21.13 -2.72
CA ASP A 68 -11.96 -21.55 -3.33
C ASP A 68 -12.26 -22.99 -2.91
N PHE A 69 -13.40 -23.21 -2.26
CA PHE A 69 -13.84 -24.54 -1.81
C PHE A 69 -14.96 -25.13 -2.68
N ASN A 70 -15.49 -24.35 -3.63
CA ASN A 70 -16.51 -24.79 -4.57
C ASN A 70 -15.99 -25.76 -5.63
N VAL A 71 -14.67 -25.84 -5.82
CA VAL A 71 -14.02 -26.75 -6.77
C VAL A 71 -13.50 -28.01 -6.04
N PRO A 72 -14.15 -29.19 -6.17
CA PRO A 72 -13.78 -30.38 -5.40
C PRO A 72 -12.35 -30.86 -5.60
N LYS A 73 -11.77 -30.64 -6.80
CA LYS A 73 -10.38 -31.01 -7.11
C LYS A 73 -9.34 -30.08 -6.48
N LEU A 74 -9.75 -28.91 -6.01
CA LEU A 74 -8.90 -27.84 -5.49
C LEU A 74 -9.31 -27.40 -4.08
N GLN A 75 -10.13 -28.18 -3.38
CA GLN A 75 -10.56 -27.87 -2.02
C GLN A 75 -9.35 -27.60 -1.11
N GLY A 76 -9.22 -26.38 -0.62
CA GLY A 76 -8.11 -25.94 0.24
C GLY A 76 -6.87 -25.48 -0.49
N SER A 77 -6.86 -25.49 -1.81
CA SER A 77 -5.80 -24.88 -2.61
C SER A 77 -6.05 -23.37 -2.74
N PRO A 78 -4.99 -22.55 -2.72
CA PRO A 78 -5.12 -21.12 -2.95
C PRO A 78 -5.61 -20.86 -4.39
N TYR A 79 -6.73 -20.17 -4.51
CA TYR A 79 -7.29 -19.74 -5.79
C TYR A 79 -6.53 -18.54 -6.35
N ARG A 80 -6.22 -17.56 -5.49
CA ARG A 80 -5.57 -16.29 -5.86
C ARG A 80 -4.59 -15.85 -4.79
N ALA A 81 -3.44 -15.34 -5.23
CA ALA A 81 -2.52 -14.57 -4.40
C ALA A 81 -2.52 -13.11 -4.86
N ALA A 82 -2.52 -12.18 -3.90
CA ALA A 82 -2.46 -10.76 -4.16
C ALA A 82 -1.46 -10.09 -3.24
N TYR A 83 -0.81 -9.05 -3.72
CA TYR A 83 -0.08 -8.13 -2.88
C TYR A 83 -0.27 -6.69 -3.35
N THR A 84 -0.18 -5.77 -2.39
CA THR A 84 -0.13 -4.33 -2.63
C THR A 84 1.08 -3.79 -1.89
N VAL A 85 1.88 -2.95 -2.54
CA VAL A 85 2.95 -2.20 -1.89
C VAL A 85 2.80 -0.75 -2.30
N GLY A 86 2.83 0.16 -1.34
CA GLY A 86 2.64 1.57 -1.60
C GLY A 86 3.44 2.47 -0.70
N THR A 87 3.56 3.70 -1.14
CA THR A 87 4.18 4.79 -0.42
C THR A 87 3.27 6.00 -0.47
N ARG A 88 3.03 6.62 0.68
CA ARG A 88 2.21 7.82 0.81
C ARG A 88 3.01 8.91 1.49
N VAL A 89 3.11 10.06 0.83
CA VAL A 89 3.72 11.27 1.36
C VAL A 89 2.63 12.32 1.54
N LYS A 90 2.40 12.73 2.79
CA LYS A 90 1.56 13.87 3.13
C LYS A 90 2.36 15.15 2.95
N PHE A 91 1.83 16.09 2.20
CA PHE A 91 2.40 17.43 2.09
C PHE A 91 1.34 18.43 2.53
N LEU A 92 1.73 19.36 3.40
CA LEU A 92 0.78 20.19 4.16
C LEU A 92 -0.14 19.32 5.05
N LYS A 93 -0.99 19.97 5.83
CA LYS A 93 -1.89 19.30 6.79
C LYS A 93 -3.00 18.48 6.10
N TYR A 94 -3.28 18.74 4.83
CA TYR A 94 -4.49 18.27 4.15
C TYR A 94 -4.25 17.55 2.83
N PHE A 95 -3.02 17.49 2.30
CA PHE A 95 -2.80 16.85 1.00
C PHE A 95 -1.87 15.65 1.12
N TYR A 96 -2.01 14.71 0.20
CA TYR A 96 -1.09 13.60 0.06
C TYR A 96 -0.89 13.23 -1.42
N ALA A 97 0.28 12.70 -1.71
CA ALA A 97 0.58 11.95 -2.92
C ALA A 97 0.82 10.50 -2.52
N GLU A 98 0.34 9.59 -3.34
CA GLU A 98 0.45 8.15 -3.14
C GLU A 98 0.84 7.48 -4.45
N LEU A 99 1.78 6.55 -4.34
CA LEU A 99 2.12 5.62 -5.39
C LEU A 99 1.92 4.22 -4.81
N GLU A 100 1.06 3.43 -5.43
CA GLU A 100 0.84 2.04 -5.04
C GLU A 100 0.93 1.11 -6.23
N HIS A 101 1.46 -0.07 -5.98
CA HIS A 101 1.52 -1.17 -6.92
C HIS A 101 0.68 -2.32 -6.39
N ILE A 102 -0.30 -2.74 -7.17
CA ILE A 102 -1.21 -3.84 -6.86
C ILE A 102 -0.92 -4.93 -7.87
N CYS A 103 -0.63 -6.12 -7.37
CA CYS A 103 -0.45 -7.29 -8.19
C CYS A 103 -1.35 -8.40 -7.66
N THR A 104 -2.10 -9.04 -8.53
CA THR A 104 -3.01 -10.13 -8.19
C THR A 104 -2.92 -11.17 -9.28
N HIS A 105 -2.75 -12.44 -8.91
CA HIS A 105 -2.48 -13.51 -9.85
C HIS A 105 -3.23 -14.77 -9.39
N PRO A 106 -3.88 -15.49 -10.31
CA PRO A 106 -4.46 -16.78 -10.02
C PRO A 106 -3.33 -17.78 -9.74
N VAL A 107 -3.54 -18.69 -8.79
CA VAL A 107 -2.56 -19.74 -8.44
C VAL A 107 -3.05 -21.08 -8.96
N TYR A 108 -4.21 -21.53 -8.47
CA TYR A 108 -4.89 -22.73 -8.96
C TYR A 108 -6.27 -22.35 -9.48
N SER A 109 -6.35 -22.06 -10.78
CA SER A 109 -7.61 -21.77 -11.46
C SER A 109 -7.97 -22.87 -12.45
N TYR A 110 -9.18 -23.42 -12.30
CA TYR A 110 -9.76 -24.35 -13.28
C TYR A 110 -10.41 -23.59 -14.45
N TYR A 111 -10.69 -22.31 -14.26
CA TYR A 111 -11.30 -21.43 -15.24
C TYR A 111 -10.18 -20.75 -16.03
N LYS A 112 -10.09 -20.98 -17.34
CA LYS A 112 -9.12 -20.29 -18.22
C LYS A 112 -9.43 -18.79 -18.42
N GLN A 113 -9.99 -18.11 -17.42
CA GLN A 113 -10.44 -16.73 -17.51
C GLN A 113 -9.62 -15.84 -16.58
N PHE A 114 -8.49 -15.39 -17.11
CA PHE A 114 -7.58 -14.38 -16.52
C PHE A 114 -8.22 -12.99 -16.28
N TYR A 115 -9.56 -12.88 -16.27
CA TYR A 115 -10.32 -11.63 -16.23
C TYR A 115 -11.61 -11.71 -15.39
N ASP A 116 -11.62 -12.50 -14.31
CA ASP A 116 -12.63 -12.30 -13.25
C ASP A 116 -12.20 -11.13 -12.34
N ARG A 117 -13.14 -10.46 -11.66
CA ARG A 117 -12.86 -9.41 -10.66
C ARG A 117 -11.91 -9.88 -9.54
N PHE A 118 -11.77 -11.19 -9.40
CA PHE A 118 -10.87 -11.87 -8.47
C PHE A 118 -9.52 -12.27 -9.10
N GLU A 119 -9.41 -12.43 -10.43
CA GLU A 119 -8.24 -13.03 -11.10
C GLU A 119 -7.14 -12.03 -11.48
N GLY A 120 -7.36 -10.77 -11.15
CA GLY A 120 -6.24 -9.91 -10.86
C GLY A 120 -5.79 -8.99 -11.96
N GLY A 121 -4.89 -8.13 -11.53
CA GLY A 121 -4.34 -7.04 -12.30
C GLY A 121 -2.95 -6.77 -11.78
N ASN A 122 -2.09 -6.38 -12.70
CA ASN A 122 -0.80 -5.80 -12.38
C ASN A 122 -0.91 -4.34 -12.75
N ARG A 123 -1.09 -3.47 -11.75
CA ARG A 123 -1.24 -2.04 -11.98
C ARG A 123 -0.43 -1.25 -10.97
N THR A 124 0.05 -0.11 -11.43
CA THR A 124 0.66 0.91 -10.60
C THR A 124 -0.20 2.15 -10.69
N ASP A 125 -0.75 2.56 -9.55
CA ASP A 125 -1.63 3.70 -9.44
C ASP A 125 -0.86 4.86 -8.79
N PHE A 126 -0.99 6.05 -9.39
CA PHE A 126 -0.55 7.29 -8.78
C PHE A 126 -1.77 8.15 -8.44
N ARG A 127 -1.84 8.64 -7.20
CA ARG A 127 -2.98 9.41 -6.70
C ARG A 127 -2.50 10.64 -5.95
N VAL A 128 -3.23 11.74 -6.11
CA VAL A 128 -3.11 12.93 -5.27
C VAL A 128 -4.46 13.16 -4.64
N GLY A 129 -4.50 13.30 -3.31
CA GLY A 129 -5.74 13.37 -2.57
C GLY A 129 -5.72 14.41 -1.45
N ILE A 130 -6.91 14.64 -0.90
CA ILE A 130 -7.17 15.58 0.20
C ILE A 130 -7.65 14.79 1.42
N ILE A 131 -7.04 15.04 2.57
CA ILE A 131 -7.44 14.50 3.87
C ILE A 131 -8.48 15.44 4.47
N TRP A 132 -9.72 14.98 4.52
CA TRP A 132 -10.78 15.65 5.27
C TRP A 132 -10.62 15.33 6.75
N LEU A 133 -10.13 16.29 7.53
CA LEU A 133 -10.09 16.17 8.99
C LEU A 133 -11.49 16.45 9.53
N LYS A 134 -12.06 15.49 10.28
CA LYS A 134 -13.26 15.70 11.09
C LYS A 134 -12.94 16.56 12.30
#